data_AF-A0A9E0INM1-F1
#
_entry.id   AF-A0A9E0INM1-F1
#
_cell.length_a   1.000
_cell.length_b   1.000
_cell.length_c   1.000
_cell.angle_alpha   90.00
_cell.angle_beta   90.00
_cell.angle_gamma   90.00
#
_symmetry.space_group_name_H-M   'P 1'
#
loop_
_entity.id
_entity.type
_entity.pdbx_description
1 polymer ?
#
loop_
_entity_poly.entity_id
_entity_poly.type
_entity_poly.pdbx_seq_one_letter_code
_entity_poly.pdbx_strand_id
1 'polypeptide(L)'
;MRSEIIDVFGPRTEGLLQAGDELWGRLLKGMFYVLRVARDGREILSEGPPPGSGLGPVRARRLWWYPGRGFAIEHVVTDDGTLVHRCHLNGPLHRQWVPAGQEPAPAPPGFVSIDAWDVEPFGRVHRQYLRMDDGAYNLWVISIQGAEVRTSGGPGKAWHADGQVEACADPAAARARAEQLINARLVDGFALRLIEFLGARRHLPVPPLTPSPDPYAAVDAAMARVVALLAQFPRAHFVVEALRRPEDRATWEALGYGDYFEGVHEDKFGRWRALGADPAPPDRTRSSFAYFLARYGSITWIVSSAADDGLAMFYCGNTSGGGWCCLEVGAINVDLEMLEDEHPGLGYGQARPFHGGWGCTGYLFDTRSATTTGEHAIAPFTLDGPMEDLLEPTPTDPAAIEPFGFWLEREVHHILAQLAPRLPIFQGAP
;
A
#
# COMPACT_ATOMS: atom_id res chain seq x y z
N MET A 1 -10.63 38.07 -7.82
CA MET A 1 -11.24 36.74 -8.02
C MET A 1 -10.76 35.88 -6.85
N ARG A 2 -11.60 35.66 -5.83
CA ARG A 2 -11.26 34.80 -4.67
C ARG A 2 -11.51 33.36 -5.10
N SER A 3 -10.44 32.60 -5.38
CA SER A 3 -10.53 31.16 -5.60
C SER A 3 -10.80 30.48 -4.26
N GLU A 4 -11.71 29.50 -4.28
CA GLU A 4 -12.15 28.70 -3.14
C GLU A 4 -10.96 28.11 -2.38
N ILE A 5 -10.95 28.35 -1.07
CA ILE A 5 -10.04 27.76 -0.09
C ILE A 5 -10.55 26.34 0.14
N ILE A 6 -9.84 25.35 -0.40
CA ILE A 6 -10.10 23.95 -0.04
C ILE A 6 -9.27 23.66 1.20
N ASP A 7 -9.95 23.51 2.33
CA ASP A 7 -9.38 23.11 3.61
C ASP A 7 -9.03 21.61 3.54
N VAL A 8 -7.88 21.29 2.94
CA VAL A 8 -7.42 19.89 2.71
C VAL A 8 -6.73 19.31 3.95
N PHE A 9 -6.49 20.11 4.97
CA PHE A 9 -5.87 19.66 6.22
C PHE A 9 -6.92 19.68 7.32
N GLY A 10 -7.37 18.50 7.76
CA GLY A 10 -8.16 18.38 8.98
C GLY A 10 -7.42 18.94 10.22
N PRO A 11 -8.04 18.94 11.40
CA PRO A 11 -7.56 19.61 12.63
C PRO A 11 -6.21 19.12 13.21
N ARG A 12 -5.40 18.37 12.46
CA ARG A 12 -4.16 17.70 12.88
C ARG A 12 -2.87 18.42 12.46
N THR A 13 -2.95 19.59 11.82
CA THR A 13 -1.79 20.42 11.38
C THR A 13 -1.42 21.54 12.36
N GLU A 14 -2.17 21.76 13.44
CA GLU A 14 -1.96 22.86 14.39
C GLU A 14 -0.59 22.84 15.11
N GLY A 15 0.12 21.71 15.13
CA GLY A 15 1.44 21.60 15.75
C GLY A 15 2.62 22.07 14.90
N LEU A 16 2.40 22.42 13.63
CA LEU A 16 3.44 22.84 12.66
C LEU A 16 3.46 24.35 12.40
N LEU A 17 2.48 25.09 12.93
CA LEU A 17 2.34 26.53 12.76
C LEU A 17 2.79 27.25 14.02
N GLN A 18 3.58 28.32 13.87
CA GLN A 18 3.63 29.29 14.97
C GLN A 18 2.25 29.95 15.06
N ALA A 19 1.84 30.36 16.27
CA ALA A 19 0.56 31.05 16.46
C ALA A 19 0.49 32.29 15.53
N GLY A 20 -0.39 32.22 14.51
CA GLY A 20 -0.61 33.29 13.53
C GLY A 20 -0.01 33.10 12.13
N ASP A 21 0.53 31.93 11.80
CA ASP A 21 0.90 31.59 10.41
C ASP A 21 -0.31 31.07 9.61
N GLU A 22 -0.35 31.33 8.30
CA GLU A 22 -1.39 30.84 7.39
C GLU A 22 -0.83 29.82 6.38
N LEU A 23 -1.60 28.76 6.11
CA LEU A 23 -1.31 27.75 5.08
C LEU A 23 -2.24 27.94 3.89
N TRP A 24 -1.66 28.07 2.70
CA TRP A 24 -2.40 28.25 1.47
C TRP A 24 -2.11 27.06 0.54
N GLY A 25 -3.13 26.29 0.20
CA GLY A 25 -3.03 25.22 -0.80
C GLY A 25 -3.35 25.73 -2.20
N ARG A 26 -2.53 25.40 -3.21
CA ARG A 26 -2.87 25.65 -4.62
C ARG A 26 -2.71 24.38 -5.44
N LEU A 27 -3.78 23.99 -6.12
CA LEU A 27 -3.74 22.96 -7.15
C LEU A 27 -3.28 23.59 -8.48
N LEU A 28 -2.17 23.12 -9.02
CA LEU A 28 -1.64 23.58 -10.31
C LEU A 28 -1.32 22.34 -11.14
N LYS A 29 -2.05 22.16 -12.26
CA LYS A 29 -1.85 21.04 -13.21
C LYS A 29 -1.82 19.65 -12.54
N GLY A 30 -2.74 19.40 -11.60
CA GLY A 30 -2.84 18.11 -10.92
C GLY A 30 -1.79 17.86 -9.81
N MET A 31 -0.94 18.83 -9.49
CA MET A 31 -0.04 18.77 -8.34
C MET A 31 -0.51 19.71 -7.23
N PHE A 32 -0.42 19.23 -5.98
CA PHE A 32 -0.78 19.97 -4.78
C PHE A 32 0.45 20.72 -4.27
N TYR A 33 0.36 22.05 -4.21
CA TYR A 33 1.41 22.89 -3.64
C TYR A 33 0.91 23.46 -2.30
N VAL A 34 1.76 23.39 -1.28
CA VAL A 34 1.50 24.00 0.03
C VAL A 34 2.40 25.23 0.15
N LEU A 35 1.78 26.41 0.23
CA LEU A 35 2.42 27.71 0.42
C LEU A 35 2.27 28.09 1.91
N ARG A 36 3.38 28.46 2.57
CA ARG A 36 3.34 29.01 3.93
C ARG A 36 3.46 30.53 3.85
N VAL A 37 2.55 31.25 4.48
CA VAL A 37 2.61 32.71 4.60
C VAL A 37 2.94 33.06 6.04
N ALA A 38 4.05 33.78 6.24
CA ALA A 38 4.44 34.27 7.56
C ALA A 38 3.49 35.37 8.04
N ARG A 39 3.40 35.54 9.36
CA ARG A 39 2.56 36.56 10.03
C ARG A 39 2.82 38.01 9.59
N ASP A 40 3.98 38.32 9.02
CA ASP A 40 4.33 39.65 8.48
C ASP A 40 3.90 39.84 7.01
N GLY A 41 3.17 38.88 6.44
CA GLY A 41 2.72 38.89 5.05
C GLY A 41 3.80 38.51 4.05
N ARG A 42 4.99 38.08 4.50
CA ARG A 42 6.00 37.53 3.59
C ARG A 42 5.61 36.12 3.19
N GLU A 43 5.55 35.91 1.88
CA GLU A 43 5.49 34.58 1.28
C GLU A 43 6.77 33.82 1.63
N ILE A 44 6.64 32.72 2.36
CA ILE A 44 7.71 31.72 2.44
C ILE A 44 7.47 30.80 1.24
N LEU A 45 7.96 31.23 0.08
CA LEU A 45 7.97 30.39 -1.11
C LEU A 45 8.70 29.08 -0.79
N SER A 46 8.19 27.98 -1.36
CA SER A 46 8.95 26.75 -1.53
C SER A 46 10.10 27.04 -2.50
N GLU A 47 11.14 27.72 -2.04
CA GLU A 47 12.38 27.88 -2.78
C GLU A 47 13.16 26.58 -2.65
N GLY A 48 12.72 25.57 -3.40
CA GLY A 48 13.67 24.60 -3.92
C GLY A 48 14.51 25.29 -5.00
N PRO A 49 15.73 24.80 -5.28
CA PRO A 49 16.45 25.17 -6.49
C PRO A 49 15.49 25.10 -7.70
N PRO A 50 15.51 26.06 -8.64
CA PRO A 50 14.67 25.98 -9.83
C PRO A 50 14.87 24.64 -10.53
N PRO A 51 13.80 24.04 -11.09
CA PRO A 51 13.92 22.80 -11.87
C PRO A 51 15.07 22.93 -12.87
N GLY A 52 16.06 22.03 -12.78
CA GLY A 52 17.24 22.03 -13.66
C GLY A 52 18.49 22.74 -13.13
N SER A 53 18.50 23.28 -11.91
CA SER A 53 19.73 23.88 -11.33
C SER A 53 20.73 22.88 -10.76
N GLY A 54 20.42 21.58 -10.76
CA GLY A 54 21.32 20.50 -10.35
C GLY A 54 21.80 20.66 -8.91
N LEU A 55 21.24 19.91 -7.97
CA LEU A 55 21.86 19.80 -6.65
C LEU A 55 23.29 19.29 -6.86
N GLY A 56 24.28 20.02 -6.33
CA GLY A 56 25.66 19.53 -6.26
C GLY A 56 25.74 18.19 -5.54
N PRO A 57 26.88 17.47 -5.62
CA PRO A 57 27.03 16.15 -5.04
C PRO A 57 26.61 16.12 -3.56
N VAL A 58 25.76 15.17 -3.19
CA VAL A 58 25.34 15.01 -1.80
C VAL A 58 26.52 14.50 -0.97
N ARG A 59 26.92 15.29 0.04
CA ARG A 59 28.00 14.98 0.99
C ARG A 59 27.50 14.16 2.18
N ALA A 60 26.29 14.47 2.62
CA ALA A 60 25.66 13.79 3.74
C ALA A 60 24.14 13.87 3.65
N ARG A 61 23.46 12.85 4.17
CA ARG A 61 22.05 12.92 4.53
C ARG A 61 21.89 12.69 6.01
N ARG A 62 21.02 13.48 6.64
CA ARG A 62 20.58 13.24 8.01
C ARG A 62 19.06 13.24 8.04
N LEU A 63 18.50 12.26 8.71
CA LEU A 63 17.08 12.06 8.81
C LEU A 63 16.68 12.17 10.27
N TRP A 64 15.65 12.95 10.53
CA TRP A 64 14.98 13.03 11.83
C TRP A 64 13.56 12.52 11.66
N TRP A 65 13.10 11.75 12.63
CA TRP A 65 11.77 11.17 12.63
C TRP A 65 11.06 11.45 13.95
N TYR A 66 9.75 11.69 13.90
CA TYR A 66 8.91 11.84 15.08
C TYR A 66 8.15 10.53 15.37
N PRO A 67 8.51 9.80 16.45
CA PRO A 67 7.82 8.57 16.82
C PRO A 67 6.32 8.78 17.06
N GLY A 68 5.49 7.93 16.45
CA GLY A 68 4.03 7.92 16.66
C GLY A 68 3.23 8.97 15.88
N ARG A 69 3.87 9.90 15.16
CA ARG A 69 3.16 10.88 14.30
C ARG A 69 3.51 10.81 12.82
N GLY A 70 4.43 9.92 12.45
CA GLY A 70 4.81 9.73 11.05
C GLY A 70 5.35 10.98 10.38
N PHE A 71 6.04 11.86 11.11
CA PHE A 71 6.72 13.01 10.50
C PHE A 71 8.20 12.72 10.32
N ALA A 72 8.76 13.19 9.22
CA ALA A 72 10.18 13.10 8.92
C ALA A 72 10.73 14.44 8.42
N ILE A 73 11.97 14.73 8.80
CA ILE A 73 12.76 15.84 8.29
C ILE A 73 14.05 15.23 7.71
N GLU A 74 14.36 15.46 6.44
CA GLU A 74 15.63 15.02 5.85
C GLU A 74 16.43 16.26 5.45
N HIS A 75 17.67 16.34 5.93
CA HIS A 75 18.64 17.32 5.46
C HIS A 75 19.57 16.64 4.46
N VAL A 76 19.59 17.16 3.24
CA VAL A 76 20.48 16.74 2.16
C VAL A 76 21.55 17.82 2.02
N VAL A 77 22.75 17.53 2.50
CA VAL A 77 23.86 18.49 2.55
C VAL A 77 24.70 18.34 1.28
N THR A 78 24.91 19.44 0.57
CA THR A 78 25.81 19.57 -0.57
C THR A 78 26.87 20.64 -0.28
N ASP A 79 27.80 20.87 -1.22
CA ASP A 79 28.80 21.93 -1.08
C ASP A 79 28.18 23.34 -1.13
N ASP A 80 27.05 23.48 -1.83
CA ASP A 80 26.40 24.77 -2.09
C ASP A 80 25.33 25.13 -1.04
N GLY A 81 24.95 24.18 -0.19
CA GLY A 81 23.95 24.37 0.84
C GLY A 81 23.30 23.08 1.33
N THR A 82 22.20 23.22 2.05
CA THR A 82 21.40 22.11 2.56
C THR A 82 19.98 22.22 2.02
N LEU A 83 19.51 21.16 1.37
CA LEU A 83 18.10 21.00 1.04
C LEU A 83 17.41 20.30 2.21
N VAL A 84 16.45 20.99 2.81
CA VAL A 84 15.63 20.49 3.92
C VAL A 84 14.29 20.02 3.39
N HIS A 85 14.05 18.73 3.51
CA HIS A 85 12.79 18.07 3.24
C HIS A 85 12.00 17.92 4.54
N ARG A 86 10.71 18.25 4.54
CA ARG A 86 9.78 17.97 5.65
C ARG A 86 8.58 17.26 5.08
N CYS A 87 8.31 16.05 5.54
CA CYS A 87 7.19 15.26 5.05
C CYS A 87 6.45 14.55 6.19
N HIS A 88 5.19 14.24 5.91
CA HIS A 88 4.52 13.12 6.56
C HIS A 88 4.91 11.84 5.82
N LEU A 89 5.04 10.73 6.53
CA LEU A 89 5.24 9.41 5.93
C LEU A 89 4.07 9.14 4.99
N ASN A 90 4.38 8.73 3.76
CA ASN A 90 3.39 8.53 2.69
C ASN A 90 2.60 9.81 2.33
N GLY A 91 3.10 11.00 2.68
CA GLY A 91 2.40 12.28 2.53
C GLY A 91 3.19 13.36 1.77
N PRO A 92 2.62 14.58 1.66
CA PRO A 92 3.23 15.66 0.89
C PRO A 92 4.57 16.11 1.48
N LEU A 93 5.48 16.48 0.58
CA LEU A 93 6.85 16.91 0.88
C LEU A 93 6.97 18.43 0.74
N HIS A 94 7.35 19.10 1.81
CA HIS A 94 7.81 20.49 1.79
C HIS A 94 9.33 20.53 1.61
N ARG A 95 9.84 21.42 0.75
CA ARG A 95 11.27 21.61 0.53
C ARG A 95 11.70 23.03 0.87
N GLN A 96 12.88 23.18 1.45
CA GLN A 96 13.51 24.46 1.74
C GLN A 96 15.00 24.36 1.41
N TRP A 97 15.50 25.26 0.57
CA TRP A 97 16.93 25.43 0.39
C TRP A 97 17.52 26.32 1.48
N VAL A 98 18.67 25.92 2.03
CA VAL A 98 19.45 26.70 3.00
C VAL A 98 20.86 26.88 2.42
N PRO A 99 21.26 28.09 2.01
CA PRO A 99 22.57 28.31 1.40
C PRO A 99 23.75 27.90 2.29
N ALA A 100 24.88 27.54 1.68
CA ALA A 100 26.12 27.26 2.40
C ALA A 100 26.50 28.41 3.35
N GLY A 101 26.93 28.06 4.56
CA GLY A 101 27.24 29.01 5.63
C GLY A 101 26.04 29.41 6.50
N GLN A 102 24.82 28.97 6.17
CA GLN A 102 23.67 29.03 7.07
C GLN A 102 23.35 27.64 7.62
N GLU A 103 22.97 27.57 8.89
CA GLU A 103 22.52 26.31 9.48
C GLU A 103 21.00 26.13 9.27
N PRO A 104 20.56 24.96 8.78
CA PRO A 104 19.15 24.64 8.77
C PRO A 104 18.63 24.59 10.20
N ALA A 105 17.38 25.03 10.40
CA ALA A 105 16.75 24.98 11.72
C ALA A 105 16.85 23.55 12.31
N PRO A 106 17.17 23.40 13.60
CA PRO A 106 17.24 22.10 14.23
C PRO A 106 15.86 21.42 14.21
N ALA A 107 15.86 20.10 14.28
CA ALA A 107 14.63 19.34 14.40
C ALA A 107 13.87 19.73 15.68
N PRO A 108 12.54 19.89 15.63
CA PRO A 108 11.75 20.21 16.82
C PRO A 108 11.89 19.17 17.94
N PRO A 109 11.57 19.53 19.20
CA PRO A 109 11.50 18.56 20.29
C PRO A 109 10.61 17.36 19.96
N GLY A 110 11.06 16.16 20.31
CA GLY A 110 10.36 14.89 20.04
C GLY A 110 10.79 14.19 18.74
N PHE A 111 11.55 14.85 17.87
CA PHE A 111 12.23 14.18 16.77
C PHE A 111 13.49 13.45 17.26
N VAL A 112 13.70 12.24 16.76
CA VAL A 112 14.93 11.46 16.97
C VAL A 112 15.74 11.44 15.69
N SER A 113 17.05 11.63 15.80
CA SER A 113 17.97 11.49 14.66
C SER A 113 18.16 10.01 14.38
N ILE A 114 18.01 9.63 13.12
CA ILE A 114 18.20 8.28 12.60
C ILE A 114 19.14 8.34 11.40
N ASP A 115 19.75 7.19 11.08
CA ASP A 115 20.45 7.08 9.81
C ASP A 115 19.42 7.17 8.68
N ALA A 116 19.80 7.84 7.58
CA ALA A 116 18.91 8.06 6.45
C ALA A 116 18.46 6.75 5.77
N TRP A 117 19.20 5.66 5.99
CA TRP A 117 18.97 4.35 5.39
C TRP A 117 18.68 3.25 6.40
N ASP A 118 18.88 3.51 7.69
CA ASP A 118 18.73 2.54 8.77
C ASP A 118 17.76 3.06 9.83
N VAL A 119 16.53 2.56 9.77
CA VAL A 119 15.43 3.03 10.61
C VAL A 119 14.80 1.83 11.29
N GLU A 120 15.30 1.43 12.45
CA GLU A 120 14.58 0.50 13.33
C GLU A 120 13.33 1.22 13.91
N PRO A 121 12.17 0.54 14.04
CA PRO A 121 11.90 -0.88 13.74
C PRO A 121 11.57 -1.15 12.26
N PHE A 122 11.55 -0.12 11.43
CA PHE A 122 11.09 -0.20 10.05
C PHE A 122 12.09 -0.91 9.14
N GLY A 123 13.38 -1.09 9.40
CA GLY A 123 14.24 -2.04 8.67
C GLY A 123 14.49 -1.81 7.16
N ARG A 124 13.75 -0.92 6.45
CA ARG A 124 14.06 -0.43 5.10
C ARG A 124 13.47 0.97 4.86
N VAL A 125 14.19 1.79 4.09
CA VAL A 125 13.74 3.11 3.64
C VAL A 125 13.62 3.12 2.12
N HIS A 126 12.45 3.52 1.63
CA HIS A 126 12.17 3.76 0.22
C HIS A 126 12.21 5.26 -0.06
N ARG A 127 12.85 5.63 -1.16
CA ARG A 127 12.85 6.99 -1.66
C ARG A 127 12.29 6.97 -3.07
N GLN A 128 11.19 7.69 -3.25
CA GLN A 128 10.58 7.88 -4.56
C GLN A 128 11.02 9.22 -5.10
N TYR A 129 11.51 9.23 -6.32
CA TYR A 129 11.88 10.41 -7.08
C TYR A 129 11.00 10.51 -8.31
N LEU A 130 10.65 11.74 -8.66
CA LEU A 130 9.80 12.05 -9.80
C LEU A 130 10.50 13.02 -10.73
N ARG A 131 10.39 12.77 -12.03
CA ARG A 131 10.69 13.71 -13.11
C ARG A 131 9.46 13.83 -14.01
N MET A 132 9.22 15.02 -14.54
CA MET A 132 8.18 15.25 -15.54
C MET A 132 8.84 15.30 -16.92
N ASP A 133 8.49 14.36 -17.79
CA ASP A 133 9.00 14.25 -19.16
C ASP A 133 7.82 14.48 -20.12
N ASP A 134 7.80 15.61 -20.83
CA ASP A 134 6.77 15.92 -21.84
C ASP A 134 5.31 15.70 -21.40
N GLY A 135 5.01 16.00 -20.14
CA GLY A 135 3.68 15.84 -19.54
C GLY A 135 3.39 14.44 -18.99
N ALA A 136 4.28 13.46 -19.19
CA ALA A 136 4.24 12.17 -18.53
C ALA A 136 5.07 12.20 -17.23
N TYR A 137 4.60 11.45 -16.23
CA TYR A 137 5.35 11.25 -14.99
C TYR A 137 6.35 10.10 -15.16
N ASN A 138 7.57 10.32 -14.68
CA ASN A 138 8.62 9.32 -14.62
C ASN A 138 9.01 9.11 -13.16
N LEU A 139 8.60 7.96 -12.61
CA LEU A 139 8.82 7.60 -11.22
C LEU A 139 10.04 6.69 -11.14
N TRP A 140 10.95 6.98 -10.21
CA TRP A 140 12.08 6.14 -9.88
C TRP A 140 12.13 5.91 -8.37
N VAL A 141 12.28 4.67 -7.96
CA VAL A 141 12.33 4.29 -6.54
C VAL A 141 13.66 3.65 -6.24
N ILE A 142 14.22 3.96 -5.07
CA ILE A 142 15.42 3.31 -4.55
C ILE A 142 15.26 2.95 -3.07
N SER A 143 15.81 1.79 -2.70
CA SER A 143 15.87 1.32 -1.31
C SER A 143 17.10 0.46 -1.03
N ILE A 144 17.42 0.31 0.25
CA ILE A 144 18.51 -0.55 0.73
C ILE A 144 17.94 -1.61 1.66
N GLN A 145 18.39 -2.85 1.52
CA GLN A 145 18.07 -3.94 2.43
C GLN A 145 19.35 -4.71 2.77
N GLY A 146 19.91 -4.48 3.96
CA GLY A 146 21.21 -5.06 4.32
C GLY A 146 22.30 -4.62 3.35
N ALA A 147 22.93 -5.58 2.66
CA ALA A 147 23.95 -5.33 1.65
C ALA A 147 23.38 -5.23 0.22
N GLU A 148 22.07 -5.11 0.04
CA GLU A 148 21.44 -5.01 -1.29
C GLU A 148 20.92 -3.60 -1.56
N VAL A 149 21.09 -3.12 -2.79
CA VAL A 149 20.42 -1.93 -3.33
C VAL A 149 19.33 -2.38 -4.29
N ARG A 150 18.13 -1.83 -4.15
CA ARG A 150 16.99 -2.15 -5.02
C ARG A 150 16.50 -0.89 -5.69
N THR A 151 16.31 -0.95 -7.00
CA THR A 151 15.77 0.15 -7.79
C THR A 151 14.60 -0.33 -8.63
N SER A 152 13.62 0.54 -8.88
CA SER A 152 12.52 0.25 -9.81
C SER A 152 11.96 1.55 -10.41
N GLY A 153 11.10 1.40 -11.42
CA GLY A 153 10.38 2.51 -12.05
C GLY A 153 10.82 2.82 -13.47
N GLY A 154 10.10 3.73 -14.12
CA GLY A 154 10.26 4.13 -15.52
C GLY A 154 9.08 4.97 -16.00
N PRO A 155 9.12 5.49 -17.25
CA PRO A 155 8.04 6.30 -17.80
C PRO A 155 6.71 5.55 -17.78
N GLY A 156 5.70 6.07 -17.07
CA GLY A 156 4.35 5.50 -17.02
C GLY A 156 4.22 4.11 -16.36
N LYS A 157 5.24 3.62 -15.64
CA LYS A 157 5.24 2.27 -15.05
C LYS A 157 4.84 2.26 -13.58
N ALA A 158 4.09 1.22 -13.18
CA ALA A 158 3.84 0.89 -11.79
C ALA A 158 5.10 0.36 -11.08
N TRP A 159 5.14 0.50 -9.75
CA TRP A 159 6.29 0.23 -8.87
C TRP A 159 6.90 -1.19 -9.00
N HIS A 160 6.11 -2.18 -9.41
CA HIS A 160 6.48 -3.60 -9.34
C HIS A 160 7.05 -4.20 -10.63
N ALA A 161 6.94 -3.52 -11.77
CA ALA A 161 7.14 -4.17 -13.06
C ALA A 161 8.60 -4.58 -13.36
N ASP A 162 9.61 -3.84 -12.87
CA ASP A 162 11.02 -4.01 -13.31
C ASP A 162 12.05 -3.78 -12.19
N GLY A 163 11.83 -4.36 -11.01
CA GLY A 163 12.76 -4.19 -9.88
C GLY A 163 14.14 -4.80 -10.16
N GLN A 164 15.21 -3.98 -10.18
CA GLN A 164 16.58 -4.46 -10.18
C GLN A 164 17.11 -4.60 -8.75
N VAL A 165 17.84 -5.69 -8.50
CA VAL A 165 18.53 -5.93 -7.23
C VAL A 165 20.02 -6.03 -7.49
N GLU A 166 20.79 -5.16 -6.84
CA GLU A 166 22.25 -5.15 -6.89
C GLU A 166 22.79 -5.56 -5.51
N ALA A 167 23.49 -6.69 -5.45
CA ALA A 167 24.19 -7.12 -4.24
C ALA A 167 25.52 -6.37 -4.10
N CYS A 168 25.78 -5.82 -2.91
CA CYS A 168 27.02 -5.16 -2.54
C CYS A 168 27.81 -6.01 -1.52
N ALA A 169 29.06 -5.65 -1.28
CA ALA A 169 29.94 -6.39 -0.37
C ALA A 169 29.45 -6.37 1.09
N ASP A 170 28.88 -5.24 1.54
CA ASP A 170 28.38 -5.02 2.88
C ASP A 170 27.33 -3.88 2.90
N PRO A 171 26.64 -3.64 4.04
CA PRO A 171 25.65 -2.56 4.15
C PRO A 171 26.20 -1.14 3.92
N ALA A 172 27.48 -0.88 4.23
CA ALA A 172 28.06 0.44 4.00
C ALA A 172 28.31 0.68 2.50
N ALA A 173 28.74 -0.35 1.77
CA ALA A 173 28.87 -0.34 0.31
C ALA A 173 27.51 -0.14 -0.38
N ALA A 174 26.45 -0.78 0.13
CA ALA A 174 25.10 -0.57 -0.38
C ALA A 174 24.62 0.89 -0.19
N ARG A 175 24.92 1.52 0.96
CA ARG A 175 24.64 2.95 1.20
C ARG A 175 25.39 3.86 0.23
N ALA A 176 26.70 3.64 0.07
CA ALA A 176 27.51 4.42 -0.87
C ALA A 176 26.99 4.28 -2.31
N ARG A 177 26.60 3.06 -2.70
CA ARG A 177 26.05 2.77 -4.03
C ARG A 177 24.70 3.45 -4.25
N ALA A 178 23.81 3.41 -3.26
CA ALA A 178 22.52 4.08 -3.36
C ALA A 178 22.66 5.60 -3.52
N GLU A 179 23.56 6.24 -2.76
CA GLU A 179 23.84 7.67 -2.90
C GLU A 179 24.43 8.02 -4.26
N GLN A 180 25.32 7.18 -4.80
CA GLN A 180 25.84 7.35 -6.16
C GLN A 180 24.71 7.36 -7.20
N LEU A 181 23.78 6.40 -7.11
CA LEU A 181 22.64 6.30 -8.02
C LEU A 181 21.69 7.49 -7.88
N ILE A 182 21.41 7.93 -6.64
CA ILE A 182 20.59 9.12 -6.40
C ILE A 182 21.25 10.35 -7.02
N ASN A 183 22.55 10.57 -6.80
CA ASN A 183 23.24 11.73 -7.35
C ASN A 183 23.15 11.75 -8.89
N ALA A 184 23.33 10.60 -9.55
CA ALA A 184 23.13 10.51 -10.99
C ALA A 184 21.69 10.91 -11.41
N ARG A 185 20.68 10.46 -10.67
CA ARG A 185 19.28 10.79 -10.96
C ARG A 185 18.92 12.25 -10.67
N LEU A 186 19.49 12.85 -9.64
CA LEU A 186 19.31 14.28 -9.35
C LEU A 186 19.89 15.13 -10.50
N VAL A 187 21.02 14.72 -11.09
CA VAL A 187 21.59 15.35 -12.29
C VAL A 187 20.66 15.18 -13.50
N ASP A 188 20.02 14.02 -13.63
CA ASP A 188 19.00 13.75 -14.67
C ASP A 188 17.68 14.54 -14.48
N GLY A 189 17.58 15.38 -13.45
CA GLY A 189 16.41 16.22 -13.17
C GLY A 189 15.32 15.55 -12.33
N PHE A 190 15.58 14.37 -11.75
CA PHE A 190 14.67 13.76 -10.79
C PHE A 190 14.66 14.54 -9.48
N ALA A 191 13.50 14.62 -8.85
CA ALA A 191 13.32 15.30 -7.58
C ALA A 191 12.63 14.38 -6.56
N LEU A 192 13.10 14.39 -5.31
CA LEU A 192 12.53 13.52 -4.27
C LEU A 192 11.05 13.85 -4.06
N ARG A 193 10.18 12.90 -4.32
CA ARG A 193 8.74 13.02 -4.11
C ARG A 193 8.36 12.61 -2.70
N LEU A 194 8.86 11.46 -2.26
CA LEU A 194 8.38 10.79 -1.05
C LEU A 194 9.48 9.96 -0.40
N ILE A 195 9.44 9.90 0.94
CA ILE A 195 10.20 8.95 1.75
C ILE A 195 9.19 8.04 2.44
N GLU A 196 9.32 6.74 2.24
CA GLU A 196 8.49 5.73 2.87
C GLU A 196 9.38 4.88 3.77
N PHE A 197 8.97 4.72 5.03
CA PHE A 197 9.59 3.74 5.92
C PHE A 197 8.82 2.45 5.80
N LEU A 198 9.51 1.44 5.31
CA LEU A 198 8.97 0.14 5.03
C LEU A 198 9.69 -0.82 5.96
N GLY A 199 8.98 -1.41 6.92
CA GLY A 199 9.30 -2.68 7.57
C GLY A 199 10.29 -3.51 6.75
N ALA A 200 11.38 -4.00 7.37
CA ALA A 200 12.20 -5.00 6.72
C ALA A 200 11.23 -6.07 6.23
N ARG A 201 11.29 -6.42 4.93
CA ARG A 201 10.53 -7.53 4.35
C ARG A 201 11.04 -8.82 5.00
N ARG A 202 10.72 -8.99 6.27
CA ARG A 202 10.83 -10.24 6.99
C ARG A 202 9.56 -10.95 6.58
N HIS A 203 9.66 -11.76 5.54
CA HIS A 203 8.74 -12.87 5.40
C HIS A 203 8.87 -13.66 6.69
N LEU A 204 7.94 -13.44 7.60
CA LEU A 204 7.92 -14.18 8.83
C LEU A 204 7.68 -15.63 8.44
N PRO A 205 8.43 -16.60 8.99
CA PRO A 205 8.19 -18.00 8.70
C PRO A 205 6.72 -18.29 9.02
N VAL A 206 6.01 -18.80 8.02
CA VAL A 206 4.62 -19.20 8.22
C VAL A 206 4.64 -20.43 9.13
N PRO A 207 3.99 -20.39 10.31
CA PRO A 207 3.90 -21.57 11.16
C PRO A 207 3.18 -22.70 10.41
N PRO A 208 3.42 -23.98 10.73
CA PRO A 208 2.70 -25.07 10.07
C PRO A 208 1.18 -24.91 10.28
N LEU A 209 0.43 -25.09 9.19
CA LEU A 209 -1.02 -25.16 9.22
C LEU A 209 -1.45 -26.60 9.45
N THR A 210 -2.24 -26.86 10.50
CA THR A 210 -3.00 -28.11 10.59
C THR A 210 -4.20 -27.98 9.65
N PRO A 211 -4.28 -28.80 8.59
CA PRO A 211 -5.35 -28.68 7.61
C PRO A 211 -6.69 -29.07 8.21
N SER A 212 -7.74 -28.36 7.81
CA SER A 212 -9.11 -28.71 8.15
C SER A 212 -9.53 -30.05 7.54
N PRO A 213 -10.50 -30.77 8.15
CA PRO A 213 -10.88 -32.11 7.70
C PRO A 213 -11.63 -32.13 6.36
N ASP A 214 -12.22 -31.01 5.96
CA ASP A 214 -12.96 -30.85 4.70
C ASP A 214 -12.95 -29.38 4.23
N PRO A 215 -13.24 -29.10 2.94
CA PRO A 215 -13.21 -27.73 2.40
C PRO A 215 -14.17 -26.75 3.08
N TYR A 216 -15.33 -27.20 3.55
CA TYR A 216 -16.32 -26.33 4.19
C TYR A 216 -15.85 -25.95 5.60
N ALA A 217 -15.30 -26.91 6.34
CA ALA A 217 -14.64 -26.67 7.61
C ALA A 217 -13.43 -25.74 7.46
N ALA A 218 -12.69 -25.85 6.35
CA ALA A 218 -11.58 -24.95 6.03
C ALA A 218 -12.04 -23.50 5.84
N VAL A 219 -13.17 -23.27 5.16
CA VAL A 219 -13.79 -21.94 5.08
C VAL A 219 -14.12 -21.42 6.48
N ASP A 220 -14.84 -22.20 7.29
CA ASP A 220 -15.23 -21.77 8.64
C ASP A 220 -14.03 -21.49 9.54
N ALA A 221 -12.98 -22.32 9.46
CA ALA A 221 -11.73 -22.14 10.19
C ALA A 221 -10.99 -20.86 9.76
N ALA A 222 -10.94 -20.57 8.45
CA ALA A 222 -10.35 -19.35 7.92
C ALA A 222 -11.07 -18.11 8.48
N MET A 223 -12.40 -18.07 8.35
CA MET A 223 -13.21 -16.94 8.82
C MET A 223 -13.14 -16.75 10.33
N ALA A 224 -13.13 -17.83 11.11
CA ALA A 224 -12.98 -17.77 12.55
C ALA A 224 -11.65 -17.13 12.98
N ARG A 225 -10.55 -17.39 12.25
CA ARG A 225 -9.25 -16.77 12.53
C ARG A 225 -9.24 -15.28 12.22
N VAL A 226 -9.89 -14.85 11.13
CA VAL A 226 -10.06 -13.42 10.81
C VAL A 226 -10.84 -12.72 11.92
N VAL A 227 -11.97 -13.30 12.34
CA VAL A 227 -12.80 -12.76 13.43
C VAL A 227 -12.04 -12.69 14.75
N ALA A 228 -11.26 -13.72 15.08
CA ALA A 228 -10.42 -13.72 16.28
C ALA A 228 -9.38 -12.58 16.26
N LEU A 229 -8.75 -12.33 15.10
CA LEU A 229 -7.79 -11.24 14.98
C LEU A 229 -8.45 -9.87 15.09
N LEU A 230 -9.62 -9.67 14.46
CA LEU A 230 -10.42 -8.44 14.58
C LEU A 230 -10.74 -8.11 16.04
N ALA A 231 -11.12 -9.13 16.82
CA ALA A 231 -11.39 -8.96 18.25
C ALA A 231 -10.12 -8.61 19.05
N GLN A 232 -8.97 -9.14 18.65
CA GLN A 232 -7.69 -8.87 19.30
C GLN A 232 -7.13 -7.48 18.97
N PHE A 233 -7.35 -6.97 17.74
CA PHE A 233 -6.77 -5.73 17.23
C PHE A 233 -7.78 -4.76 16.59
N PRO A 234 -8.83 -4.30 17.31
CA PRO A 234 -9.98 -3.61 16.73
C PRO A 234 -9.71 -2.20 16.16
N ARG A 235 -8.50 -1.66 16.33
CA ARG A 235 -8.10 -0.32 15.87
C ARG A 235 -7.05 -0.31 14.77
N ALA A 236 -6.47 -1.46 14.45
CA ALA A 236 -5.32 -1.54 13.52
C ALA A 236 -5.74 -1.98 12.10
N HIS A 237 -6.89 -2.62 11.98
CA HIS A 237 -7.45 -3.15 10.74
C HIS A 237 -8.95 -3.38 10.93
N PHE A 238 -9.67 -3.66 9.84
CA PHE A 238 -11.08 -4.02 9.91
C PHE A 238 -11.52 -4.84 8.71
N VAL A 239 -12.67 -5.50 8.84
CA VAL A 239 -13.37 -6.12 7.71
C VAL A 239 -14.65 -5.34 7.47
N VAL A 240 -14.87 -4.88 6.23
CA VAL A 240 -16.02 -4.07 5.84
C VAL A 240 -17.33 -4.75 6.23
N GLU A 241 -17.44 -6.04 5.95
CA GLU A 241 -18.64 -6.85 6.21
C GLU A 241 -18.98 -6.98 7.71
N ALA A 242 -18.03 -6.70 8.60
CA ALA A 242 -18.22 -6.72 10.04
C ALA A 242 -18.65 -5.35 10.64
N LEU A 243 -18.45 -4.26 9.89
CA LEU A 243 -18.74 -2.89 10.33
C LEU A 243 -20.21 -2.53 10.16
N ARG A 244 -20.72 -1.62 11.01
CA ARG A 244 -22.08 -1.08 10.95
C ARG A 244 -22.08 0.42 10.71
N ARG A 245 -23.11 0.84 9.97
CA ARG A 245 -23.41 2.24 9.73
C ARG A 245 -24.59 2.66 10.61
N PRO A 246 -24.51 3.80 11.31
CA PRO A 246 -23.37 4.72 11.39
C PRO A 246 -22.34 4.39 12.49
N GLU A 247 -22.55 3.33 13.26
CA GLU A 247 -21.90 3.12 14.56
C GLU A 247 -20.38 2.99 14.49
N ASP A 248 -19.85 2.37 13.44
CA ASP A 248 -18.43 2.03 13.35
C ASP A 248 -17.64 3.04 12.49
N ARG A 249 -18.22 4.20 12.15
CA ARG A 249 -17.62 5.23 11.28
C ARG A 249 -16.23 5.69 11.70
N ALA A 250 -16.04 5.86 13.01
CA ALA A 250 -14.75 6.22 13.56
C ALA A 250 -13.62 5.21 13.24
N THR A 251 -13.96 3.94 12.99
CA THR A 251 -12.98 2.88 12.70
C THR A 251 -12.28 3.09 11.36
N TRP A 252 -13.03 3.37 10.29
CA TRP A 252 -12.42 3.57 8.98
C TRP A 252 -11.87 5.00 8.80
N GLU A 253 -12.49 6.00 9.43
CA GLU A 253 -11.94 7.37 9.49
C GLU A 253 -10.59 7.42 10.21
N ALA A 254 -10.39 6.58 11.23
CA ALA A 254 -9.08 6.47 11.90
C ALA A 254 -7.97 5.97 10.96
N LEU A 255 -8.31 5.18 9.93
CA LEU A 255 -7.38 4.74 8.87
C LEU A 255 -7.32 5.69 7.67
N GLY A 256 -7.98 6.86 7.74
CA GLY A 256 -7.94 7.89 6.72
C GLY A 256 -8.98 7.74 5.60
N TYR A 257 -10.01 6.90 5.81
CA TYR A 257 -11.09 6.71 4.85
C TYR A 257 -12.31 7.57 5.19
N GLY A 258 -12.93 8.20 4.19
CA GLY A 258 -14.09 9.09 4.35
C GLY A 258 -15.33 8.59 3.58
N ASP A 259 -16.22 9.51 3.21
CA ASP A 259 -17.51 9.18 2.57
C ASP A 259 -17.38 8.40 1.25
N TYR A 260 -16.30 8.60 0.49
CA TYR A 260 -16.06 7.83 -0.74
C TYR A 260 -15.91 6.34 -0.46
N PHE A 261 -15.17 5.99 0.60
CA PHE A 261 -15.01 4.60 1.03
C PHE A 261 -16.36 3.98 1.41
N GLU A 262 -17.18 4.75 2.13
CA GLU A 262 -18.52 4.32 2.52
C GLU A 262 -19.39 4.03 1.29
N GLY A 263 -19.34 4.90 0.27
CA GLY A 263 -20.07 4.71 -0.99
C GLY A 263 -19.61 3.47 -1.78
N VAL A 264 -18.31 3.20 -1.84
CA VAL A 264 -17.77 2.02 -2.56
C VAL A 264 -18.21 0.70 -1.92
N HIS A 265 -18.42 0.69 -0.60
CA HIS A 265 -18.67 -0.53 0.18
C HIS A 265 -20.08 -0.63 0.77
N GLU A 266 -20.98 0.24 0.32
CA GLU A 266 -22.32 0.39 0.88
C GLU A 266 -23.05 -0.96 1.05
N ASP A 267 -23.01 -1.81 0.04
CA ASP A 267 -23.71 -3.09 0.01
C ASP A 267 -23.08 -4.17 0.90
N LYS A 268 -21.83 -3.97 1.34
CA LYS A 268 -21.05 -4.93 2.13
C LYS A 268 -21.22 -4.74 3.64
N PHE A 269 -21.45 -3.51 4.11
CA PHE A 269 -21.56 -3.21 5.54
C PHE A 269 -22.57 -4.10 6.27
N GLY A 270 -22.16 -4.65 7.41
CA GLY A 270 -23.02 -5.39 8.35
C GLY A 270 -23.38 -6.83 7.95
N ARG A 271 -22.93 -7.31 6.78
CA ARG A 271 -23.25 -8.66 6.27
C ARG A 271 -22.95 -9.78 7.27
N TRP A 272 -21.80 -9.73 7.94
CA TRP A 272 -21.41 -10.82 8.85
C TRP A 272 -22.20 -10.85 10.15
N ARG A 273 -22.80 -9.73 10.57
CA ARG A 273 -23.66 -9.70 11.76
C ARG A 273 -25.06 -10.24 11.48
N ALA A 274 -25.53 -10.14 10.23
CA ALA A 274 -26.80 -10.72 9.81
C ALA A 274 -26.80 -12.26 9.84
N LEU A 275 -25.62 -12.88 10.00
CA LEU A 275 -25.48 -14.33 10.10
C LEU A 275 -26.13 -14.91 11.36
N GLY A 276 -26.42 -14.11 12.38
CA GLY A 276 -27.05 -14.60 13.61
C GLY A 276 -26.14 -15.56 14.40
N ALA A 277 -26.65 -16.06 15.54
CA ALA A 277 -25.85 -16.92 16.43
C ALA A 277 -25.69 -18.37 15.92
N ASP A 278 -26.57 -18.82 15.01
CA ASP A 278 -26.55 -20.18 14.47
C ASP A 278 -27.40 -20.31 13.17
N PRO A 279 -26.96 -19.73 12.05
CA PRO A 279 -27.64 -19.95 10.78
C PRO A 279 -27.43 -21.41 10.36
N ALA A 280 -28.51 -22.07 9.92
CA ALA A 280 -28.41 -23.42 9.37
C ALA A 280 -27.26 -23.46 8.34
N PRO A 281 -26.32 -24.42 8.47
CA PRO A 281 -25.15 -24.44 7.60
C PRO A 281 -25.61 -24.56 6.15
N PRO A 282 -25.01 -23.80 5.22
CA PRO A 282 -25.35 -23.91 3.82
C PRO A 282 -25.12 -25.33 3.30
N ASP A 283 -25.79 -25.61 2.19
CA ASP A 283 -25.67 -26.86 1.47
C ASP A 283 -24.20 -27.17 1.12
N ARG A 284 -23.72 -28.34 1.56
CA ARG A 284 -22.38 -28.87 1.32
C ARG A 284 -22.32 -29.79 0.10
N THR A 285 -23.30 -29.71 -0.81
CA THR A 285 -23.27 -30.43 -2.10
C THR A 285 -22.72 -29.56 -3.25
N ARG A 286 -22.53 -28.26 -3.01
CA ARG A 286 -21.92 -27.31 -3.95
C ARG A 286 -20.47 -27.00 -3.56
N SER A 287 -19.78 -26.20 -4.37
CA SER A 287 -18.41 -25.82 -4.09
C SER A 287 -18.30 -25.08 -2.76
N SER A 288 -17.14 -25.19 -2.14
CA SER A 288 -16.79 -24.46 -0.93
C SER A 288 -16.78 -22.94 -1.15
N PHE A 289 -16.57 -22.47 -2.40
CA PHE A 289 -16.80 -21.07 -2.75
C PHE A 289 -18.29 -20.69 -2.67
N ALA A 290 -19.19 -21.52 -3.22
CA ALA A 290 -20.64 -21.29 -3.10
C ALA A 290 -21.09 -21.35 -1.64
N TYR A 291 -20.52 -22.24 -0.83
CA TYR A 291 -20.72 -22.27 0.62
C TYR A 291 -20.25 -20.97 1.28
N PHE A 292 -19.05 -20.49 0.95
CA PHE A 292 -18.52 -19.22 1.45
C PHE A 292 -19.43 -18.04 1.12
N LEU A 293 -19.88 -17.90 -0.14
CA LEU A 293 -20.79 -16.84 -0.53
C LEU A 293 -22.14 -16.94 0.19
N ALA A 294 -22.69 -18.14 0.33
CA ALA A 294 -23.96 -18.35 1.02
C ALA A 294 -23.86 -18.06 2.53
N ARG A 295 -22.73 -18.37 3.16
CA ARG A 295 -22.52 -18.23 4.61
C ARG A 295 -21.97 -16.88 5.02
N TYR A 296 -21.09 -16.26 4.23
CA TYR A 296 -20.35 -15.05 4.61
C TYR A 296 -20.56 -13.90 3.62
N GLY A 297 -21.07 -14.18 2.41
CA GLY A 297 -21.30 -13.19 1.35
C GLY A 297 -20.02 -12.77 0.66
N SER A 298 -19.14 -12.12 1.39
CA SER A 298 -17.83 -11.64 0.93
C SER A 298 -16.90 -11.39 2.12
N ILE A 299 -15.63 -11.13 1.83
CA ILE A 299 -14.66 -10.57 2.77
C ILE A 299 -13.90 -9.45 2.07
N THR A 300 -13.85 -8.30 2.72
CA THR A 300 -13.05 -7.14 2.30
C THR A 300 -12.24 -6.70 3.51
N TRP A 301 -11.02 -7.22 3.62
CA TRP A 301 -10.18 -7.05 4.79
C TRP A 301 -9.19 -5.90 4.59
N ILE A 302 -9.52 -4.75 5.16
CA ILE A 302 -8.71 -3.53 5.13
C ILE A 302 -7.67 -3.56 6.24
N VAL A 303 -6.44 -3.24 5.88
CA VAL A 303 -5.36 -2.98 6.85
C VAL A 303 -4.76 -1.60 6.61
N SER A 304 -4.19 -1.00 7.65
CA SER A 304 -3.47 0.26 7.51
C SER A 304 -2.34 0.11 6.47
N SER A 305 -2.10 1.14 5.66
CA SER A 305 -0.97 1.17 4.71
C SER A 305 0.40 1.04 5.39
N ALA A 306 0.48 1.29 6.71
CA ALA A 306 1.69 1.04 7.50
C ALA A 306 1.93 -0.45 7.81
N ALA A 307 0.98 -1.35 7.53
CA ALA A 307 1.10 -2.80 7.70
C ALA A 307 1.50 -3.55 6.40
N ASP A 308 1.80 -2.81 5.33
CA ASP A 308 2.06 -3.28 3.96
C ASP A 308 3.33 -4.14 3.79
N ASP A 309 4.25 -4.16 4.76
CA ASP A 309 5.57 -4.75 4.55
C ASP A 309 5.59 -6.27 4.41
N GLY A 310 5.61 -6.72 3.15
CA GLY A 310 5.69 -8.14 2.79
C GLY A 310 4.34 -8.85 2.78
N LEU A 311 3.24 -8.11 2.91
CA LEU A 311 1.89 -8.60 2.69
C LEU A 311 1.46 -8.24 1.26
N ALA A 312 0.86 -9.17 0.53
CA ALA A 312 0.23 -8.83 -0.74
C ALA A 312 -1.01 -7.98 -0.46
N MET A 313 -1.08 -6.82 -1.11
CA MET A 313 -2.11 -5.82 -0.87
C MET A 313 -2.70 -5.31 -2.19
N PHE A 314 -3.97 -4.92 -2.17
CA PHE A 314 -4.75 -4.58 -3.36
C PHE A 314 -5.70 -3.41 -3.10
N TYR A 315 -5.99 -2.60 -4.12
CA TYR A 315 -7.07 -1.61 -4.05
C TYR A 315 -8.43 -2.31 -4.12
N CYS A 316 -9.29 -2.09 -3.12
CA CYS A 316 -10.62 -2.67 -3.14
C CYS A 316 -11.49 -2.04 -4.22
N GLY A 317 -12.36 -2.86 -4.84
CA GLY A 317 -13.35 -2.36 -5.79
C GLY A 317 -12.72 -1.62 -6.98
N ASN A 318 -11.46 -1.93 -7.32
CA ASN A 318 -10.79 -1.43 -8.52
C ASN A 318 -10.63 0.11 -8.55
N THR A 319 -10.72 0.79 -7.40
CA THR A 319 -10.77 2.26 -7.31
C THR A 319 -9.81 2.79 -6.23
N SER A 320 -9.07 3.85 -6.57
CA SER A 320 -8.29 4.59 -5.58
C SER A 320 -9.23 5.26 -4.58
N GLY A 321 -9.17 4.84 -3.32
CA GLY A 321 -10.07 5.30 -2.25
C GLY A 321 -11.06 4.24 -1.75
N GLY A 322 -11.20 3.10 -2.45
CA GLY A 322 -11.91 1.93 -1.94
C GLY A 322 -11.17 1.23 -0.78
N GLY A 323 -9.95 1.63 -0.46
CA GLY A 323 -9.17 1.04 0.63
C GLY A 323 -8.11 0.06 0.15
N TRP A 324 -7.12 -0.17 1.00
CA TRP A 324 -6.01 -1.09 0.76
C TRP A 324 -6.30 -2.37 1.55
N CYS A 325 -6.54 -3.48 0.84
CA CYS A 325 -6.90 -4.76 1.45
C CYS A 325 -5.83 -5.82 1.28
N CYS A 326 -5.71 -6.70 2.28
CA CYS A 326 -4.87 -7.89 2.20
C CYS A 326 -5.64 -9.12 1.73
N LEU A 327 -6.98 -9.02 1.68
CA LEU A 327 -7.87 -10.06 1.18
C LEU A 327 -9.20 -9.42 0.76
N GLU A 328 -9.51 -9.49 -0.52
CA GLU A 328 -10.86 -9.24 -1.04
C GLU A 328 -11.34 -10.50 -1.74
N VAL A 329 -12.38 -11.15 -1.22
CA VAL A 329 -13.03 -12.29 -1.88
C VAL A 329 -14.52 -12.04 -1.97
N GLY A 330 -15.06 -12.19 -3.17
CA GLY A 330 -16.49 -12.06 -3.46
C GLY A 330 -16.79 -12.37 -4.92
N ALA A 331 -18.03 -12.14 -5.33
CA ALA A 331 -18.40 -12.17 -6.74
C ALA A 331 -17.87 -10.89 -7.42
N ILE A 332 -16.61 -10.92 -7.84
CA ILE A 332 -15.97 -9.80 -8.53
C ILE A 332 -16.41 -9.85 -9.99
N ASN A 333 -17.22 -8.88 -10.41
CA ASN A 333 -17.61 -8.71 -11.81
C ASN A 333 -16.55 -7.89 -12.56
N VAL A 334 -15.39 -8.50 -12.81
CA VAL A 334 -14.48 -8.00 -13.84
C VAL A 334 -14.82 -8.74 -15.13
N ASP A 335 -15.22 -7.96 -16.13
CA ASP A 335 -15.46 -8.47 -17.46
C ASP A 335 -14.12 -8.72 -18.17
N LEU A 336 -13.81 -10.00 -18.41
CA LEU A 336 -12.61 -10.42 -19.13
C LEU A 336 -12.90 -10.65 -20.62
N GLU A 337 -14.13 -10.39 -21.12
CA GLU A 337 -14.48 -10.58 -22.53
C GLU A 337 -13.60 -9.73 -23.44
N MET A 338 -13.33 -8.48 -23.05
CA MET A 338 -12.39 -7.61 -23.78
C MET A 338 -10.99 -8.22 -23.91
N LEU A 339 -10.51 -8.96 -22.89
CA LEU A 339 -9.20 -9.59 -22.92
C LEU A 339 -9.19 -10.85 -23.79
N GLU A 340 -10.30 -11.57 -23.90
CA GLU A 340 -10.43 -12.66 -24.88
C GLU A 340 -10.37 -12.13 -26.31
N ASP A 341 -10.99 -10.96 -26.57
CA ASP A 341 -10.95 -10.34 -27.90
C ASP A 341 -9.54 -9.86 -28.29
N GLU A 342 -8.80 -9.28 -27.32
CA GLU A 342 -7.42 -8.84 -27.52
C GLU A 342 -6.42 -10.00 -27.60
N HIS A 343 -6.71 -11.11 -26.90
CA HIS A 343 -5.84 -12.27 -26.78
C HIS A 343 -6.61 -13.59 -26.98
N PRO A 344 -7.05 -13.87 -28.21
CA PRO A 344 -7.92 -15.02 -28.48
C PRO A 344 -7.21 -16.34 -28.22
N GLY A 345 -7.91 -17.26 -27.55
CA GLY A 345 -7.44 -18.63 -27.31
C GLY A 345 -6.66 -18.81 -25.99
N LEU A 346 -6.53 -17.75 -25.19
CA LEU A 346 -5.94 -17.83 -23.84
C LEU A 346 -6.98 -18.20 -22.76
N GLY A 347 -8.27 -18.29 -23.11
CA GLY A 347 -9.30 -18.85 -22.22
C GLY A 347 -9.89 -17.85 -21.21
N TYR A 348 -9.71 -16.55 -21.43
CA TYR A 348 -10.31 -15.46 -20.66
C TYR A 348 -11.84 -15.54 -20.58
N GLY A 349 -12.50 -15.97 -21.66
CA GLY A 349 -13.95 -16.21 -21.65
C GLY A 349 -14.41 -17.23 -20.60
N GLN A 350 -13.51 -18.10 -20.16
CA GLN A 350 -13.74 -19.14 -19.15
C GLN A 350 -12.98 -18.89 -17.84
N ALA A 351 -12.42 -17.70 -17.66
CA ALA A 351 -11.85 -17.25 -16.41
C ALA A 351 -12.88 -16.42 -15.61
N ARG A 352 -12.91 -16.59 -14.29
CA ARG A 352 -13.78 -15.81 -13.39
C ARG A 352 -12.98 -15.28 -12.20
N PRO A 353 -12.59 -14.00 -12.21
CA PRO A 353 -11.93 -13.38 -11.06
C PRO A 353 -12.80 -13.46 -9.81
N PHE A 354 -12.18 -13.81 -8.69
CA PHE A 354 -12.87 -13.84 -7.39
C PHE A 354 -12.06 -13.14 -6.29
N HIS A 355 -10.80 -12.79 -6.57
CA HIS A 355 -9.90 -12.09 -5.68
C HIS A 355 -9.00 -11.09 -6.42
N GLY A 356 -8.76 -9.94 -5.79
CA GLY A 356 -7.84 -8.91 -6.28
C GLY A 356 -8.55 -7.72 -6.95
N GLY A 357 -7.78 -6.68 -7.26
CA GLY A 357 -8.25 -5.42 -7.86
C GLY A 357 -7.32 -4.89 -8.95
N TRP A 358 -7.67 -3.74 -9.53
CA TRP A 358 -6.95 -3.14 -10.67
C TRP A 358 -5.45 -3.00 -10.44
N GLY A 359 -4.65 -3.33 -11.46
CA GLY A 359 -3.20 -3.10 -11.45
C GLY A 359 -2.43 -3.87 -10.37
N CYS A 360 -3.01 -4.97 -9.86
CA CYS A 360 -2.41 -5.81 -8.81
C CYS A 360 -2.57 -7.30 -9.14
N THR A 361 -1.76 -8.14 -8.49
CA THR A 361 -1.90 -9.60 -8.53
C THR A 361 -3.21 -10.02 -7.83
N GLY A 362 -3.93 -10.98 -8.40
CA GLY A 362 -5.18 -11.53 -7.88
C GLY A 362 -5.30 -13.02 -8.15
N TYR A 363 -6.51 -13.56 -7.98
CA TYR A 363 -6.83 -14.95 -8.34
C TYR A 363 -8.16 -15.04 -9.10
N LEU A 364 -8.21 -16.00 -10.01
CA LEU A 364 -9.38 -16.35 -10.78
C LEU A 364 -9.64 -17.85 -10.73
N PHE A 365 -10.89 -18.22 -11.01
CA PHE A 365 -11.28 -19.59 -11.30
C PHE A 365 -11.11 -19.87 -12.79
N ASP A 366 -10.42 -20.96 -13.12
CA ASP A 366 -10.47 -21.57 -14.44
C ASP A 366 -11.70 -22.48 -14.53
N THR A 367 -12.70 -22.07 -15.32
CA THR A 367 -13.98 -22.77 -15.43
C THR A 367 -14.00 -23.84 -16.53
N ARG A 368 -12.87 -24.10 -17.20
CA ARG A 368 -12.73 -25.16 -18.23
C ARG A 368 -12.95 -26.57 -17.66
N SER A 369 -12.72 -26.76 -16.37
CA SER A 369 -12.97 -28.01 -15.65
C SER A 369 -13.57 -27.76 -14.27
N ALA A 370 -14.24 -28.77 -13.72
CA ALA A 370 -14.83 -28.71 -12.39
C ALA A 370 -14.85 -30.09 -11.73
N THR A 371 -14.79 -30.12 -10.39
CA THR A 371 -15.05 -31.34 -9.61
C THR A 371 -16.55 -31.69 -9.60
N THR A 372 -16.90 -32.84 -9.02
CA THR A 372 -18.31 -33.24 -8.83
C THR A 372 -19.09 -32.30 -7.91
N THR A 373 -18.40 -31.60 -7.00
CA THR A 373 -19.00 -30.56 -6.14
C THR A 373 -18.98 -29.17 -6.80
N GLY A 374 -18.39 -29.03 -8.00
CA GLY A 374 -18.30 -27.77 -8.72
C GLY A 374 -17.13 -26.88 -8.28
N GLU A 375 -16.08 -27.43 -7.69
CA GLU A 375 -14.82 -26.70 -7.46
C GLU A 375 -14.10 -26.47 -8.78
N HIS A 376 -13.45 -25.31 -8.91
CA HIS A 376 -12.68 -24.92 -10.09
C HIS A 376 -11.22 -24.72 -9.72
N ALA A 377 -10.32 -24.91 -10.69
CA ALA A 377 -8.91 -24.63 -10.46
C ALA A 377 -8.69 -23.13 -10.20
N ILE A 378 -7.80 -22.81 -9.28
CA ILE A 378 -7.46 -21.43 -8.90
C ILE A 378 -6.12 -21.08 -9.54
N ALA A 379 -6.10 -20.01 -10.34
CA ALA A 379 -4.90 -19.51 -10.99
C ALA A 379 -4.57 -18.08 -10.52
N PRO A 380 -3.28 -17.74 -10.35
CA PRO A 380 -2.87 -16.36 -10.13
C PRO A 380 -3.17 -15.51 -11.38
N PHE A 381 -3.54 -14.26 -11.17
CA PHE A 381 -3.92 -13.31 -12.21
C PHE A 381 -3.16 -12.00 -12.04
N THR A 382 -2.74 -11.37 -13.12
CA THR A 382 -2.19 -10.01 -13.09
C THR A 382 -2.58 -9.27 -14.37
N LEU A 383 -3.11 -8.06 -14.23
CA LEU A 383 -3.48 -7.20 -15.38
C LEU A 383 -2.25 -6.54 -16.04
N ASP A 384 -1.16 -6.38 -15.29
CA ASP A 384 0.04 -5.65 -15.73
C ASP A 384 1.24 -6.58 -16.06
N GLY A 385 1.04 -7.90 -16.00
CA GLY A 385 2.08 -8.89 -16.33
C GLY A 385 1.97 -9.41 -17.76
N PRO A 386 2.95 -10.18 -18.27
CA PRO A 386 2.82 -10.86 -19.55
C PRO A 386 1.58 -11.76 -19.51
N MET A 387 0.56 -11.37 -20.27
CA MET A 387 -0.77 -12.00 -20.34
C MET A 387 -0.75 -13.39 -21.01
N GLU A 388 0.40 -13.79 -21.54
CA GLU A 388 0.61 -15.00 -22.35
C GLU A 388 0.59 -16.30 -21.52
N ASP A 389 0.76 -16.22 -20.19
CA ASP A 389 0.92 -17.37 -19.29
C ASP A 389 -0.20 -17.50 -18.23
N LEU A 390 -1.33 -16.85 -18.46
CA LEU A 390 -2.31 -16.63 -17.38
C LEU A 390 -3.13 -17.88 -17.02
N LEU A 391 -3.47 -18.68 -18.03
CA LEU A 391 -4.04 -20.00 -17.86
C LEU A 391 -3.13 -21.03 -18.52
N GLU A 392 -2.94 -22.16 -17.85
CA GLU A 392 -2.23 -23.29 -18.43
C GLU A 392 -2.88 -23.71 -19.77
N PRO A 393 -2.09 -24.11 -20.79
CA PRO A 393 -2.61 -24.49 -22.10
C PRO A 393 -3.66 -25.61 -22.03
N THR A 394 -3.55 -26.46 -21.01
CA THR A 394 -4.48 -27.56 -20.75
C THR A 394 -5.27 -27.31 -19.47
N PRO A 395 -6.60 -27.54 -19.48
CA PRO A 395 -7.41 -27.49 -18.27
C PRO A 395 -6.88 -28.44 -17.19
N THR A 396 -6.98 -28.02 -15.93
CA THR A 396 -6.59 -28.85 -14.79
C THR A 396 -7.50 -30.09 -14.70
N ASP A 397 -6.93 -31.27 -14.46
CA ASP A 397 -7.69 -32.48 -14.18
C ASP A 397 -8.59 -32.26 -12.94
N PRO A 398 -9.91 -32.55 -13.01
CA PRO A 398 -10.80 -32.48 -11.84
C PRO A 398 -10.26 -33.15 -10.58
N ALA A 399 -9.49 -34.24 -10.70
CA ALA A 399 -8.91 -34.93 -9.55
C ALA A 399 -7.75 -34.15 -8.88
N ALA A 400 -7.15 -33.20 -9.60
CA ALA A 400 -6.05 -32.34 -9.14
C ALA A 400 -6.53 -30.95 -8.68
N ILE A 401 -7.82 -30.63 -8.83
CA ILE A 401 -8.38 -29.36 -8.38
C ILE A 401 -8.33 -29.29 -6.86
N GLU A 402 -7.64 -28.28 -6.34
CA GLU A 402 -7.73 -27.90 -4.93
C GLU A 402 -9.07 -27.17 -4.66
N PRO A 403 -9.90 -27.67 -3.73
CA PRO A 403 -11.10 -26.95 -3.29
C PRO A 403 -10.82 -25.56 -2.74
N PHE A 404 -11.68 -24.58 -3.06
CA PHE A 404 -11.53 -23.18 -2.64
C PHE A 404 -11.33 -23.02 -1.12
N GLY A 405 -12.02 -23.81 -0.30
CA GLY A 405 -11.92 -23.72 1.16
C GLY A 405 -10.50 -23.96 1.69
N PHE A 406 -9.76 -24.92 1.12
CA PHE A 406 -8.38 -25.17 1.52
C PHE A 406 -7.44 -24.06 1.07
N TRP A 407 -7.66 -23.53 -0.14
CA TRP A 407 -6.98 -22.33 -0.61
C TRP A 407 -7.21 -21.15 0.35
N LEU A 408 -8.46 -20.88 0.73
CA LEU A 408 -8.81 -19.77 1.62
C LEU A 408 -8.18 -19.92 3.00
N GLU A 409 -8.21 -21.13 3.58
CA GLU A 409 -7.57 -21.39 4.88
C GLU A 409 -6.06 -21.15 4.82
N ARG A 410 -5.39 -21.61 3.76
CA ARG A 410 -3.96 -21.36 3.54
C ARG A 410 -3.66 -19.88 3.38
N GLU A 411 -4.43 -19.16 2.56
CA GLU A 411 -4.19 -17.73 2.33
C GLU A 411 -4.44 -16.89 3.58
N VAL A 412 -5.53 -17.12 4.31
CA VAL A 412 -5.77 -16.45 5.59
C VAL A 412 -4.66 -16.77 6.59
N HIS A 413 -4.19 -18.01 6.65
CA HIS A 413 -3.08 -18.40 7.51
C HIS A 413 -1.77 -17.69 7.15
N HIS A 414 -1.46 -17.56 5.86
CA HIS A 414 -0.33 -16.78 5.36
C HIS A 414 -0.43 -15.31 5.74
N ILE A 415 -1.58 -14.69 5.48
CA ILE A 415 -1.85 -13.29 5.81
C ILE A 415 -1.67 -13.07 7.31
N LEU A 416 -2.23 -13.93 8.16
CA LEU A 416 -2.12 -13.82 9.61
C LEU A 416 -0.69 -13.92 10.12
N ALA A 417 0.10 -14.85 9.57
CA ALA A 417 1.50 -15.01 9.94
C ALA A 417 2.33 -13.74 9.68
N GLN A 418 1.97 -12.99 8.63
CA GLN A 418 2.61 -11.71 8.31
C GLN A 418 2.01 -10.55 9.12
N LEU A 419 0.69 -10.48 9.21
CA LEU A 419 -0.03 -9.32 9.74
C LEU A 419 -0.02 -9.28 11.27
N ALA A 420 -0.38 -10.37 11.94
CA ALA A 420 -0.61 -10.37 13.39
C ALA A 420 0.57 -9.85 14.23
N PRO A 421 1.84 -10.17 13.90
CA PRO A 421 2.99 -9.63 14.64
C PRO A 421 3.18 -8.11 14.50
N ARG A 422 2.57 -7.48 13.51
CA ARG A 422 2.70 -6.04 13.20
C ARG A 422 1.59 -5.20 13.83
N LEU A 423 0.42 -5.79 14.05
CA LEU A 423 -0.75 -5.09 14.58
C LEU A 423 -0.56 -4.41 15.95
N PRO A 424 0.23 -4.93 16.91
CA PRO A 424 0.46 -4.26 18.19
C PRO A 424 1.03 -2.84 18.08
N ILE A 425 1.84 -2.56 17.06
CA ILE A 425 2.45 -1.24 16.81
C ILE A 425 1.37 -0.17 16.62
N PHE A 426 0.24 -0.56 16.03
CA PHE A 426 -0.86 0.33 15.67
C PHE A 426 -1.93 0.46 16.76
N GLN A 427 -1.87 -0.35 17.83
CA GLN A 427 -2.76 -0.20 18.99
C GLN A 427 -2.33 0.91 19.94
N GLY A 428 -1.03 1.27 19.95
CA GLY A 428 -0.42 2.15 20.93
C GLY A 428 -0.34 3.63 20.56
N ALA A 429 -0.84 4.05 19.40
CA ALA A 429 -0.92 5.46 19.03
C ALA A 429 -2.18 6.09 19.65
N PRO A 430 -2.05 7.01 20.62
CA PRO A 430 -3.19 7.70 21.23
C PRO A 430 -3.95 8.61 20.27
#